data_AF-A0A2V7TYE0-F1
#
_entry.id   AF-A0A2V7TYE0-F1
#
_cell.length_a   1.000
_cell.length_b   1.000
_cell.length_c   1.000
_cell.angle_alpha   90.00
_cell.angle_beta   90.00
_cell.angle_gamma   90.00
#
_symmetry.space_group_name_H-M   'P 1'
#
loop_
_entity.id
_entity.type
_entity.pdbx_description
1 polymer ?
#
loop_
_entity_poly.entity_id
_entity_poly.type
_entity_poly.pdbx_seq_one_letter_code
_entity_poly.pdbx_strand_id
1 'polypeptide(L)'
;MPLIEPGRKAPAFALKDQSGKTHRLSQYTGRPVILYFYPKDDTPGCTKEACAFQAGRPKFKPSKAAVLRTTYLIGPDGKVQKRWDTVNVDGHADEVLAALS
;
A
#
# COMPACT_ATOMS: atom_id res chain seq x y z
N MET A 1 -4.44 7.53 9.89
CA MET A 1 -3.20 6.90 10.38
C MET A 1 -2.03 7.73 9.89
N PRO A 2 -1.10 8.18 10.75
CA PRO A 2 0.13 8.82 10.28
C PRO A 2 0.94 7.82 9.46
N LEU A 3 1.60 8.32 8.40
CA LEU A 3 2.49 7.51 7.57
C LEU A 3 3.70 7.08 8.39
N ILE A 4 4.25 5.89 8.10
CA ILE A 4 5.40 5.36 8.83
C ILE A 4 6.66 5.76 8.06
N GLU A 5 7.63 6.37 8.76
CA GLU A 5 8.90 6.76 8.16
C GLU A 5 9.87 5.56 8.05
N PRO A 6 10.73 5.50 7.02
CA PRO A 6 11.82 4.54 6.94
C PRO A 6 12.68 4.51 8.21
N GLY A 7 13.19 3.33 8.55
CA GLY A 7 13.97 3.07 9.76
C GLY A 7 13.13 2.89 11.04
N ARG A 8 11.83 3.21 11.01
CA ARG A 8 10.92 2.93 12.13
C ARG A 8 10.40 1.49 12.05
N LYS A 9 10.17 0.88 13.22
CA LYS A 9 9.52 -0.42 13.32
C LYS A 9 8.09 -0.30 12.79
N ALA A 10 7.72 -1.18 11.86
CA ALA A 10 6.34 -1.24 11.37
C ALA A 10 5.41 -1.62 12.54
N PRO A 11 4.25 -0.95 12.70
CA PRO A 11 3.26 -1.31 13.69
C PRO A 11 2.78 -2.75 13.49
N ALA A 12 2.49 -3.43 14.60
CA ALA A 12 1.82 -4.71 14.52
C ALA A 12 0.46 -4.56 13.84
N PHE A 13 0.16 -5.45 12.89
CA PHE A 13 -1.17 -5.57 12.30
C PHE A 13 -1.66 -7.02 12.39
N ALA A 14 -2.98 -7.15 12.38
CA ALA A 14 -3.69 -8.41 12.20
C ALA A 14 -4.86 -8.13 11.26
N LEU A 15 -4.79 -8.64 10.04
CA LEU A 15 -5.77 -8.35 8.98
C LEU A 15 -6.28 -9.68 8.41
N LYS A 16 -7.57 -9.74 8.07
CA LYS A 16 -8.12 -10.87 7.31
C LYS A 16 -7.87 -10.64 5.82
N ASP A 17 -7.49 -11.68 5.10
CA ASP A 17 -7.48 -11.68 3.65
C ASP A 17 -8.88 -12.00 3.06
N GLN A 18 -8.97 -12.10 1.74
CA GLN A 18 -10.21 -12.39 1.01
C GLN A 18 -10.81 -13.77 1.33
N SER A 19 -10.00 -14.70 1.86
CA SER A 19 -10.46 -16.02 2.31
C SER A 19 -10.84 -16.03 3.80
N GLY A 20 -10.75 -14.89 4.48
CA GLY A 20 -10.98 -14.75 5.91
C GLY A 20 -9.80 -15.20 6.78
N LYS A 21 -8.68 -15.63 6.17
CA LYS A 21 -7.47 -16.01 6.92
C LYS A 21 -6.82 -14.78 7.53
N THR A 22 -6.52 -14.85 8.82
CA THR A 22 -5.85 -13.76 9.52
C THR A 22 -4.34 -13.83 9.31
N HIS A 23 -3.77 -12.75 8.81
CA HIS A 23 -2.32 -12.54 8.69
C HIS A 23 -1.87 -11.52 9.73
N ARG A 24 -0.81 -11.84 10.47
CA ARG A 24 -0.13 -10.94 11.40
C ARG A 24 1.27 -10.65 10.90
N LEU A 25 1.73 -9.40 11.07
CA LEU A 25 3.09 -9.02 10.68
C LEU A 25 4.16 -9.96 11.29
N SER A 26 3.98 -10.38 12.55
CA SER A 26 4.91 -11.27 13.25
C SER A 26 5.09 -12.64 12.58
N GLN A 27 4.12 -13.10 11.80
CA GLN A 27 4.20 -14.38 11.08
C GLN A 27 5.24 -14.36 9.93
N TYR A 28 5.72 -13.17 9.55
CA TYR A 28 6.68 -12.98 8.46
C TYR A 28 8.09 -12.64 8.94
N THR A 29 8.39 -12.82 10.23
CA THR A 29 9.72 -12.57 10.79
C THR A 29 10.80 -13.29 9.98
N GLY A 30 11.89 -12.59 9.65
CA GLY A 30 12.96 -13.15 8.81
C GLY A 30 12.67 -13.12 7.30
N ARG A 31 11.54 -12.53 6.86
CA ARG A 31 11.18 -12.37 5.45
C ARG A 31 10.73 -10.94 5.18
N PRO A 32 11.07 -10.34 4.02
CA PRO A 32 10.53 -9.04 3.64
C PRO A 32 9.03 -9.13 3.35
N VAL A 33 8.29 -8.07 3.69
CA VAL A 33 6.86 -7.95 3.45
C VAL A 33 6.59 -6.67 2.66
N ILE A 34 5.95 -6.81 1.50
CA ILE A 34 5.38 -5.69 0.77
C ILE A 34 3.94 -5.52 1.23
N LEU A 35 3.65 -4.41 1.90
CA LEU A 35 2.29 -4.05 2.31
C LEU A 35 1.81 -2.90 1.43
N TYR A 36 0.85 -3.20 0.58
CA TYR A 36 0.34 -2.29 -0.43
C TYR A 36 -1.08 -1.85 -0.10
N PHE A 37 -1.25 -0.56 0.20
CA PHE A 37 -2.55 0.04 0.42
C PHE A 37 -3.03 0.68 -0.86
N TYR A 38 -4.14 0.18 -1.37
CA TYR A 38 -4.78 0.68 -2.57
C TYR A 38 -6.25 0.99 -2.30
N PRO A 39 -6.83 1.96 -3.03
CA PRO A 39 -8.14 2.48 -2.67
C PRO A 39 -9.32 1.49 -2.83
N LYS A 40 -9.19 0.44 -3.66
CA LYS A 40 -10.25 -0.55 -3.90
C LYS A 40 -9.78 -1.84 -4.58
N ASP A 41 -10.27 -2.99 -4.13
CA ASP A 41 -10.00 -4.35 -4.64
C ASP A 41 -10.44 -4.60 -6.10
N ASP A 42 -9.66 -5.44 -6.80
CA ASP A 42 -9.82 -5.95 -8.18
C ASP A 42 -9.80 -4.93 -9.34
N THR A 43 -8.60 -4.47 -9.75
CA THR A 43 -8.40 -3.81 -11.06
C THR A 43 -7.09 -4.20 -11.74
N PRO A 44 -7.11 -4.76 -12.97
CA PRO A 44 -6.03 -4.56 -13.92
C PRO A 44 -6.12 -3.10 -14.43
N GLY A 45 -5.13 -2.27 -14.15
CA GLY A 45 -4.87 -0.98 -14.81
C GLY A 45 -5.86 0.19 -14.60
N CYS A 46 -7.17 -0.02 -14.72
CA CYS A 46 -8.22 0.93 -14.32
C CYS A 46 -9.56 0.19 -14.34
N THR A 47 -10.17 -0.12 -13.19
CA THR A 47 -11.62 -0.38 -13.24
C THR A 47 -12.34 0.93 -13.50
N LYS A 48 -13.53 0.82 -14.11
CA LYS A 48 -14.49 1.93 -14.29
C LYS A 48 -14.65 2.78 -13.03
N GLU A 49 -14.50 2.20 -11.85
CA GLU A 49 -14.60 2.90 -10.58
C GLU A 49 -13.35 3.65 -10.16
N ALA A 50 -12.14 3.11 -10.34
CA ALA A 50 -10.89 3.87 -10.14
C ALA A 50 -10.81 5.06 -11.13
N CYS A 51 -11.19 4.81 -12.38
CA CYS A 51 -11.38 5.83 -13.40
C CYS A 51 -12.51 6.83 -13.00
N ALA A 52 -13.59 6.39 -12.34
CA ALA A 52 -14.66 7.27 -11.84
C ALA A 52 -14.25 8.08 -10.61
N PHE A 53 -13.40 7.57 -9.72
CA PHE A 53 -12.82 8.34 -8.62
C PHE A 53 -11.81 9.37 -9.15
N GLN A 54 -10.99 8.99 -10.14
CA GLN A 54 -10.08 9.91 -10.82
C GLN A 54 -10.84 11.00 -11.58
N ALA A 55 -11.83 10.63 -12.41
CA ALA A 55 -12.70 11.56 -13.15
C ALA A 55 -13.62 12.37 -12.22
N GLY A 56 -13.98 11.80 -11.07
CA GLY A 56 -14.78 12.39 -10.02
C GLY A 56 -13.99 13.27 -9.04
N ARG A 57 -12.65 13.36 -9.14
CA ARG A 57 -11.81 14.24 -8.29
C ARG A 57 -12.35 15.67 -8.16
N PRO A 58 -12.89 16.33 -9.20
CA PRO A 58 -13.50 17.65 -9.06
C PRO A 58 -14.70 17.67 -8.09
N LYS A 59 -15.46 16.56 -8.00
CA LYS A 59 -16.64 16.40 -7.13
C LYS A 59 -16.26 16.14 -5.67
N PHE A 60 -15.07 15.63 -5.40
CA PHE A 60 -14.53 15.42 -4.04
C PHE A 60 -13.76 16.64 -3.50
N LYS A 61 -13.50 17.65 -4.35
CA LYS A 61 -12.84 18.91 -3.96
C LYS A 61 -13.54 19.66 -2.81
N PRO A 62 -14.89 19.69 -2.72
CA PRO A 62 -15.60 20.30 -1.59
C PRO A 62 -15.48 19.51 -0.28
N SER A 63 -15.25 18.19 -0.34
CA SER A 63 -15.21 17.32 0.85
C SER A 63 -13.84 17.20 1.51
N LYS A 64 -12.78 17.78 0.89
CA LYS A 64 -11.37 17.68 1.34
C LYS A 64 -10.85 16.23 1.47
N ALA A 65 -11.52 15.26 0.85
CA ALA A 65 -11.12 13.86 0.92
C ALA A 65 -9.85 13.60 0.09
N ALA A 66 -8.84 13.01 0.73
CA ALA A 66 -7.61 12.56 0.06
C ALA A 66 -7.75 11.09 -0.35
N VAL A 67 -7.50 10.80 -1.63
CA VAL A 67 -7.32 9.42 -2.12
C VAL A 67 -5.82 9.13 -2.08
N LEU A 68 -5.40 8.20 -1.23
CA LEU A 68 -3.99 7.85 -1.02
C LEU A 68 -3.69 6.47 -1.58
N ARG A 69 -2.57 6.34 -2.29
CA ARG A 69 -1.92 5.07 -2.65
C ARG A 69 -0.55 5.08 -1.99
N THR A 70 -0.31 4.10 -1.13
CA THR A 70 0.97 3.99 -0.41
C THR A 70 1.44 2.56 -0.38
N THR A 71 2.70 2.35 -0.73
CA THR A 71 3.38 1.06 -0.60
C THR A 71 4.46 1.16 0.45
N TYR A 72 4.54 0.14 1.30
CA TYR A 72 5.61 -0.04 2.27
C TYR A 72 6.39 -1.30 1.97
N LEU A 73 7.72 -1.19 1.95
CA LEU A 73 8.62 -2.33 2.05
C LEU A 73 9.06 -2.45 3.51
N ILE A 74 8.70 -3.56 4.15
CA ILE A 74 9.11 -3.91 5.50
C ILE A 74 10.20 -4.97 5.41
N GLY A 75 11.35 -4.69 6.01
CA GLY A 75 12.50 -5.59 6.02
C GLY A 75 12.34 -6.78 6.97
N PRO A 76 13.24 -7.77 6.90
CA PRO A 76 13.21 -8.96 7.76
C PRO A 76 13.27 -8.68 9.27
N ASP A 77 13.81 -7.52 9.65
CA ASP A 77 13.92 -7.01 11.02
C ASP A 77 12.63 -6.32 11.51
N GLY A 78 11.61 -6.25 10.66
CA GLY A 78 10.33 -5.61 10.93
C GLY A 78 10.38 -4.08 10.84
N LYS A 79 11.44 -3.48 10.30
CA LYS A 79 11.50 -2.03 10.05
C LYS A 79 11.05 -1.70 8.64
N VAL A 80 10.41 -0.54 8.47
CA VAL A 80 10.13 0.02 7.14
C VAL A 80 11.46 0.38 6.50
N GLN A 81 11.79 -0.24 5.38
CA GLN A 81 13.00 0.05 4.62
C GLN A 81 12.76 1.16 3.60
N LYS A 82 11.60 1.13 2.92
CA LYS A 82 11.23 2.13 1.93
C LYS A 82 9.71 2.36 1.94
N ARG A 83 9.32 3.60 1.65
CA ARG A 83 7.92 4.03 1.48
C ARG A 83 7.80 4.73 0.14
N TRP A 84 6.71 4.44 -0.57
CA TRP A 84 6.32 5.14 -1.78
C TRP A 84 4.97 5.79 -1.57
N ASP A 85 4.91 7.12 -1.71
CA ASP A 85 3.69 7.92 -1.61
C ASP A 85 3.27 8.35 -3.03
N THR A 86 1.98 8.26 -3.34
CA THR A 86 1.37 8.84 -4.57
C THR A 86 2.08 8.40 -5.86
N VAL A 87 2.12 7.10 -6.09
CA VAL A 87 2.78 6.49 -7.25
C VAL A 87 1.89 6.45 -8.48
N ASN A 88 2.47 6.77 -9.65
CA ASN A 88 1.91 6.37 -10.93
C ASN A 88 1.89 4.83 -10.99
N VAL A 89 0.84 4.25 -11.57
CA VAL A 89 0.64 2.80 -11.57
C VAL A 89 1.65 2.11 -12.50
N ASP A 90 2.03 2.80 -13.57
CA ASP A 90 2.95 2.27 -14.57
C ASP A 90 4.36 2.12 -14.00
N GLY A 91 4.88 0.88 -14.01
CA GLY A 91 6.24 0.55 -13.58
C GLY A 91 6.46 0.44 -12.06
N HIS A 92 5.45 0.72 -11.23
CA HIS A 92 5.61 0.70 -9.76
C HIS A 92 5.99 -0.68 -9.21
N ALA A 93 5.40 -1.75 -9.76
CA ALA A 93 5.73 -3.11 -9.33
C ALA A 93 7.21 -3.46 -9.61
N ASP A 94 7.75 -3.01 -10.74
CA ASP A 94 9.15 -3.22 -11.10
C ASP A 94 10.08 -2.40 -10.19
N GLU A 95 9.69 -1.17 -9.83
CA GLU A 95 10.44 -0.36 -8.86
C GLU A 95 10.48 -1.01 -7.48
N VAL A 96 9.35 -1.57 -7.02
CA VAL A 96 9.28 -2.29 -5.74
C VAL A 96 10.12 -3.56 -5.80
N LEU A 97 10.11 -4.30 -6.90
CA LEU A 97 10.93 -5.49 -7.09
C LEU A 97 12.42 -5.16 -7.08
N ALA A 98 12.83 -4.08 -7.76
CA ALA A 98 14.21 -3.60 -7.75
C ALA A 98 14.69 -3.23 -6.33
N ALA A 99 13.79 -2.79 -5.45
CA ALA A 99 14.11 -2.47 -4.06
C ALA A 99 14.24 -3.69 -3.13
N LEU A 100 13.93 -4.90 -3.61
CA LEU A 100 14.15 -6.16 -2.88
C LEU A 100 15.55 -6.76 -3.07
N SER A 101 16.36 -6.17 -3.96
CA SER A 101 17.73 -6.59 -4.29
C SER A 101 18.74 -5.93 -3.35
#